data_AF-A0A7G1NQH9-F1
#
_entry.id   AF-A0A7G1NQH9-F1
#
_cell.length_a   1.000
_cell.length_b   1.000
_cell.length_c   1.000
_cell.angle_alpha   90.00
_cell.angle_beta   90.00
_cell.angle_gamma   90.00
#
_symmetry.space_group_name_H-M   'P 1'
#
loop_
_entity.id
_entity.type
_entity.pdbx_description
1 polymer ?
#
loop_
_entity_poly.entity_id
_entity_poly.type
_entity_poly.pdbx_seq_one_letter_code
_entity_poly.pdbx_strand_id
1 'polypeptide(L)'
;MTAVADSTRYPLVLDDVLGWFSPLDQGLFGWFLTRQNDRGERGDLLEMGVYMGKSAVFLGEHLKRGETFTVCDLFESPASDDANNAEIAQYHPSVSREAFEHNYLSFHDELPRVLQASTSVVPHEVAPASCRFVHIDASHLYEHVSGDIAAARDAVLPTGLVVLDDFRAKHTPGVAMATWETVLLHGLRPICLSEDKFYGTWGDPEPVQEELVAMLRERHDCSLTLEVAGGHRIVRTDMLGAGAQHTTAPSSH
;
A
#
# COMPACT_ATOMS: atom_id res chain seq x y z
N MET A 1 7.99 25.52 10.41
CA MET A 1 9.27 25.11 11.01
C MET A 1 9.25 23.60 11.04
N THR A 2 9.89 22.98 10.05
CA THR A 2 10.05 21.53 9.99
C THR A 2 11.02 21.12 11.09
N ALA A 3 10.57 20.26 12.00
CA ALA A 3 11.46 19.61 12.95
C ALA A 3 12.42 18.74 12.13
N VAL A 4 13.71 19.03 12.20
CA VAL A 4 14.74 18.08 11.78
C VAL A 4 14.71 16.99 12.84
N ALA A 5 14.20 15.81 12.49
CA ALA A 5 14.23 14.65 13.36
C ALA A 5 15.69 14.34 13.70
N ASP A 6 16.00 14.22 14.99
CA ASP A 6 17.31 13.79 15.47
C ASP A 6 17.46 12.31 15.12
N SER A 7 18.15 12.02 14.01
CA SER A 7 18.32 10.68 13.42
C SER A 7 19.17 9.73 14.26
N THR A 8 19.36 10.01 15.56
CA THR A 8 20.21 9.26 16.48
C THR A 8 19.42 8.46 17.52
N ARG A 9 18.09 8.65 17.59
CA ARG A 9 17.23 7.94 18.55
C ARG A 9 16.32 6.96 17.82
N TYR A 10 16.37 5.70 18.23
CA TYR A 10 15.46 4.66 17.76
C TYR A 10 13.99 5.09 17.97
N PRO A 11 13.11 4.98 16.96
CA PRO A 11 11.68 5.20 17.12
C PRO A 11 11.09 4.23 18.17
N LEU A 12 10.14 4.73 18.96
CA LEU A 12 9.49 3.95 20.03
C LEU A 12 8.06 3.57 19.67
N VAL A 13 7.41 4.38 18.85
CA VAL A 13 6.08 4.13 18.29
C VAL A 13 6.10 4.37 16.79
N LEU A 14 5.17 3.76 16.05
CA LEU A 14 5.14 3.85 14.58
C LEU A 14 5.06 5.29 14.06
N ASP A 15 4.43 6.19 14.81
CA ASP A 15 4.34 7.61 14.47
C ASP A 15 5.66 8.38 14.58
N ASP A 16 6.68 7.82 15.24
CA ASP A 16 8.04 8.36 15.24
C ASP A 16 8.75 8.10 13.91
N VAL A 17 8.31 7.11 13.14
CA VAL A 17 8.87 6.80 11.81
C VAL A 17 8.29 7.78 10.79
N LEU A 18 9.16 8.47 10.06
CA LEU A 18 8.73 9.39 9.00
C LEU A 18 8.05 8.62 7.85
N GLY A 19 6.98 9.18 7.30
CA GLY A 19 6.25 8.59 6.17
C GLY A 19 4.76 8.90 6.22
N TRP A 20 4.07 8.62 5.11
CA TRP A 20 2.65 8.89 4.93
C TRP A 20 1.85 7.59 5.06
N PHE A 21 1.38 7.32 6.26
CA PHE A 21 0.54 6.15 6.51
C PHE A 21 -0.57 6.50 7.50
N SER A 22 -1.73 6.86 6.96
CA SER A 22 -2.85 7.39 7.73
C SER A 22 -3.37 6.36 8.76
N PRO A 23 -3.95 6.79 9.90
CA PRO A 23 -4.57 5.86 10.84
C PRO A 23 -5.67 5.00 10.22
N LEU A 24 -6.38 5.52 9.21
CA LEU A 24 -7.38 4.75 8.47
C LEU A 24 -6.74 3.62 7.69
N ASP A 25 -5.67 3.91 6.95
CA ASP A 25 -4.97 2.92 6.14
C ASP A 25 -4.20 1.91 7.00
N GLN A 26 -3.65 2.32 8.15
CA GLN A 26 -3.15 1.39 9.16
C GLN A 26 -4.25 0.41 9.60
N GLY A 27 -5.45 0.92 9.88
CA GLY A 27 -6.61 0.09 10.22
C GLY A 27 -7.05 -0.84 9.08
N LEU A 28 -7.05 -0.36 7.84
CA LEU A 28 -7.40 -1.16 6.67
C LEU A 28 -6.37 -2.25 6.38
N PHE A 29 -5.07 -1.93 6.37
CA PHE A 29 -3.98 -2.91 6.24
C PHE A 29 -4.09 -3.98 7.32
N GLY A 30 -4.22 -3.55 8.57
CA GLY A 30 -4.35 -4.44 9.72
C GLY A 30 -5.56 -5.36 9.58
N TRP A 31 -6.70 -4.85 9.14
CA TRP A 31 -7.91 -5.64 8.90
C TRP A 31 -7.72 -6.67 7.77
N PHE A 32 -7.21 -6.25 6.60
CA PHE A 32 -6.97 -7.15 5.47
C PHE A 32 -5.98 -8.27 5.81
N LEU A 33 -4.85 -7.93 6.43
CA LEU A 33 -3.81 -8.89 6.79
C LEU A 33 -4.27 -9.83 7.91
N THR A 34 -5.01 -9.33 8.90
CA THR A 34 -5.61 -10.17 9.96
C THR A 34 -6.64 -11.13 9.38
N ARG A 35 -7.51 -10.66 8.49
CA ARG A 35 -8.48 -11.49 7.78
C ARG A 35 -7.80 -12.64 7.03
N GLN A 36 -6.74 -12.36 6.27
CA GLN A 36 -5.97 -13.39 5.57
C GLN A 36 -5.39 -14.42 6.56
N ASN A 37 -4.80 -13.93 7.66
CA ASN A 37 -4.22 -14.78 8.70
C ASN A 37 -5.25 -15.71 9.37
N ASP A 38 -6.41 -15.18 9.75
CA ASP A 38 -7.47 -15.93 10.43
C ASP A 38 -8.07 -17.02 9.55
N ARG A 39 -8.03 -16.82 8.22
CA ARG A 39 -8.47 -17.81 7.23
C ARG A 39 -7.36 -18.79 6.83
N GLY A 40 -6.16 -18.64 7.40
CA GLY A 40 -5.00 -19.44 7.06
C GLY A 40 -4.52 -19.24 5.63
N GLU A 41 -4.84 -18.09 5.02
CA GLU A 41 -4.34 -17.70 3.71
C GLU A 41 -2.85 -17.35 3.86
N ARG A 42 -1.98 -18.07 3.14
CA ARG A 42 -0.52 -17.95 3.24
C ARG A 42 0.05 -17.38 1.98
N GLY A 43 1.15 -16.67 2.12
CA GLY A 43 1.88 -16.09 1.01
C GLY A 43 2.82 -15.00 1.49
N ASP A 44 3.75 -14.64 0.62
CA ASP A 44 4.75 -13.63 0.85
C ASP A 44 4.12 -12.23 0.91
N LEU A 45 4.89 -11.27 1.43
CA LEU A 45 4.56 -9.85 1.43
C LEU A 45 5.54 -9.13 0.50
N LEU A 46 5.05 -8.15 -0.26
CA LEU A 46 5.87 -7.31 -1.12
C LEU A 46 5.50 -5.84 -0.92
N GLU A 47 6.51 -5.00 -0.75
CA GLU A 47 6.38 -3.55 -0.81
C GLU A 47 7.37 -2.97 -1.82
N MET A 48 6.87 -2.13 -2.72
CA MET A 48 7.63 -1.39 -3.71
C MET A 48 7.52 0.10 -3.39
N GLY A 49 8.61 0.73 -2.99
CA GLY A 49 8.60 2.06 -2.36
C GLY A 49 8.44 1.94 -0.84
N VAL A 50 9.51 2.24 -0.12
CA VAL A 50 9.69 1.92 1.31
C VAL A 50 10.00 3.17 2.11
N TYR A 51 10.71 4.13 1.51
CA TYR A 51 11.12 5.37 2.15
C TYR A 51 11.87 5.09 3.47
N MET A 52 11.33 5.57 4.60
CA MET A 52 11.87 5.40 5.95
C MET A 52 11.25 4.20 6.69
N GLY A 53 10.39 3.42 6.02
CA GLY A 53 9.89 2.14 6.51
C GLY A 53 8.62 2.16 7.34
N LYS A 54 7.82 3.24 7.34
CA LYS A 54 6.61 3.30 8.20
C LYS A 54 5.60 2.20 7.86
N SER A 55 5.24 2.03 6.60
CA SER A 55 4.36 0.94 6.14
C SER A 55 5.08 -0.42 6.23
N ALA A 56 6.36 -0.50 5.91
CA ALA A 56 7.16 -1.71 6.03
C ALA A 56 7.14 -2.29 7.45
N VAL A 57 7.39 -1.45 8.46
CA VAL A 57 7.34 -1.83 9.88
C VAL A 57 5.98 -2.45 10.19
N PHE A 58 4.90 -1.82 9.76
CA PHE A 58 3.56 -2.32 9.98
C PHE A 58 3.31 -3.66 9.27
N LEU A 59 3.70 -3.79 8.00
CA LEU A 59 3.58 -5.04 7.24
C LEU A 59 4.33 -6.19 7.90
N GLY A 60 5.53 -5.91 8.44
CA GLY A 60 6.36 -6.87 9.16
C GLY A 60 5.65 -7.54 10.33
N GLU A 61 4.76 -6.83 11.05
CA GLU A 61 4.00 -7.39 12.18
C GLU A 61 3.05 -8.51 11.76
N HIS A 62 2.66 -8.54 10.48
CA HIS A 62 1.74 -9.51 9.93
C HIS A 62 2.42 -10.68 9.21
N LEU A 63 3.76 -10.71 9.15
CA LEU A 63 4.53 -11.80 8.53
C LEU A 63 4.37 -13.11 9.33
N LYS A 64 4.06 -14.22 8.65
CA LYS A 64 3.95 -15.54 9.31
C LYS A 64 5.18 -16.40 9.07
N ARG A 65 5.41 -17.36 9.98
CA ARG A 65 6.51 -18.32 9.89
C ARG A 65 6.49 -19.06 8.55
N GLY A 66 7.57 -18.92 7.77
CA GLY A 66 7.72 -19.57 6.47
C GLY A 66 7.23 -18.73 5.29
N GLU A 67 6.78 -17.49 5.52
CA GLU A 67 6.59 -16.46 4.50
C GLU A 67 7.86 -15.61 4.41
N THR A 68 8.06 -14.93 3.29
CA THR A 68 9.09 -13.92 3.10
C THR A 68 8.45 -12.55 2.92
N PHE A 69 8.98 -11.54 3.61
CA PHE A 69 8.69 -10.14 3.30
C PHE A 69 9.83 -9.58 2.45
N THR A 70 9.51 -9.10 1.25
CA THR A 70 10.46 -8.41 0.36
C THR A 70 10.08 -6.93 0.27
N VAL A 71 11.07 -6.06 0.42
CA VAL A 71 10.92 -4.62 0.21
C VAL A 71 11.84 -4.18 -0.92
N CYS A 72 11.38 -3.29 -1.80
CA CYS A 72 12.15 -2.78 -2.94
C CYS A 72 12.12 -1.25 -2.98
N ASP A 73 13.29 -0.62 -2.93
CA ASP A 73 13.44 0.84 -3.02
C ASP A 73 14.78 1.19 -3.65
N LEU A 74 14.88 2.36 -4.26
CA LEU A 74 16.17 2.91 -4.71
C LEU A 74 17.04 3.32 -3.53
N PHE A 75 16.44 3.80 -2.44
CA PHE A 75 17.12 4.49 -1.34
C PHE A 75 18.06 5.59 -1.87
N GLU A 76 19.34 5.56 -1.54
CA GLU A 76 20.34 6.49 -2.07
C GLU A 76 20.83 6.16 -3.51
N SER A 77 20.29 5.11 -4.14
CA SER A 77 20.67 4.74 -5.50
C SER A 77 20.09 5.72 -6.52
N PRO A 78 20.80 6.01 -7.63
CA PRO A 78 20.24 6.83 -8.69
C PRO A 78 19.07 6.11 -9.37
N ALA A 79 18.06 6.88 -9.78
CA ALA A 79 16.98 6.34 -10.60
C ALA A 79 17.46 6.02 -12.03
N SER A 80 16.67 5.22 -12.74
CA SER A 80 16.93 4.76 -14.11
C SER A 80 16.92 5.88 -15.16
N ASP A 81 16.26 6.99 -14.88
CA ASP A 81 16.05 8.09 -15.81
C ASP A 81 15.95 9.45 -15.09
N ASP A 82 16.09 10.52 -15.89
CA ASP A 82 16.15 11.89 -15.41
C ASP A 82 14.83 12.37 -14.80
N ALA A 83 13.69 11.85 -15.27
CA ALA A 83 12.38 12.27 -14.78
C ALA A 83 12.15 11.74 -13.36
N ASN A 84 12.47 10.48 -13.12
CA ASN A 84 12.39 9.87 -11.79
C ASN A 84 13.45 10.48 -10.83
N ASN A 85 14.66 10.78 -11.32
CA ASN A 85 15.66 11.50 -10.51
C ASN A 85 15.17 12.90 -10.09
N ALA A 86 14.48 13.63 -10.96
CA ALA A 86 13.93 14.95 -10.64
C ALA A 86 12.81 14.87 -9.59
N GLU A 87 11.99 13.83 -9.65
CA GLU A 87 10.93 13.53 -8.69
C GLU A 87 11.52 13.21 -7.30
N ILE A 88 12.49 12.28 -7.23
CA ILE A 88 13.22 11.94 -6.00
C ILE A 88 13.88 13.17 -5.37
N ALA A 89 14.53 14.02 -6.17
CA ALA A 89 15.18 15.23 -5.67
C ALA A 89 14.19 16.23 -5.05
N GLN A 90 12.93 16.21 -5.50
CA GLN A 90 11.88 17.09 -4.98
C GLN A 90 11.24 16.56 -3.70
N TYR A 91 11.03 15.25 -3.58
CA TYR A 91 10.22 14.66 -2.52
C TYR A 91 10.99 13.79 -1.50
N HIS A 92 12.20 13.32 -1.86
CA HIS A 92 12.95 12.31 -1.09
C HIS A 92 14.44 12.65 -0.83
N PRO A 93 14.85 13.89 -0.51
CA PRO A 93 16.27 14.28 -0.45
C PRO A 93 17.07 13.65 0.71
N SER A 94 16.45 12.90 1.61
CA SER A 94 17.07 12.36 2.84
C SER A 94 16.90 10.85 3.03
N VAL A 95 16.44 10.12 2.02
CA VAL A 95 16.22 8.67 2.12
C VAL A 95 17.56 7.93 2.11
N SER A 96 17.76 7.04 3.07
CA SER A 96 18.86 6.07 3.03
C SER A 96 18.39 4.71 3.48
N ARG A 97 19.04 3.67 2.95
CA ARG A 97 18.80 2.29 3.37
C ARG A 97 19.08 2.10 4.85
N GLU A 98 20.14 2.71 5.37
CA GLU A 98 20.52 2.63 6.77
C GLU A 98 19.43 3.20 7.69
N ALA A 99 18.79 4.32 7.31
CA ALA A 99 17.71 4.90 8.09
C ALA A 99 16.47 3.99 8.12
N PHE A 100 16.13 3.39 6.98
CA PHE A 100 15.08 2.37 6.90
C PHE A 100 15.40 1.16 7.81
N GLU A 101 16.59 0.57 7.68
CA GLU A 101 16.98 -0.61 8.44
C GLU A 101 17.00 -0.33 9.95
N HIS A 102 17.48 0.86 10.36
CA HIS A 102 17.45 1.32 11.74
C HIS A 102 16.02 1.43 12.29
N ASN A 103 15.13 2.07 11.54
CA ASN A 103 13.73 2.20 11.93
C ASN A 103 13.06 0.82 12.02
N TYR A 104 13.27 -0.05 11.03
CA TYR A 104 12.67 -1.38 10.99
C TYR A 104 13.10 -2.24 12.18
N LEU A 105 14.41 -2.26 12.47
CA LEU A 105 14.99 -3.02 13.59
C LEU A 105 14.63 -2.47 14.98
N SER A 106 13.97 -1.30 15.05
CA SER A 106 13.40 -0.81 16.32
C SER A 106 12.16 -1.59 16.75
N PHE A 107 11.47 -2.22 15.79
CA PHE A 107 10.21 -2.92 15.99
C PHE A 107 10.32 -4.43 15.76
N HIS A 108 11.31 -4.87 14.97
CA HIS A 108 11.48 -6.26 14.56
C HIS A 108 12.90 -6.77 14.82
N ASP A 109 13.04 -8.06 15.08
CA ASP A 109 14.34 -8.68 15.37
C ASP A 109 15.20 -8.92 14.12
N GLU A 110 14.59 -9.04 12.94
CA GLU A 110 15.25 -9.37 11.68
C GLU A 110 14.73 -8.49 10.54
N LEU A 111 15.62 -8.07 9.65
CA LEU A 111 15.26 -7.31 8.45
C LEU A 111 14.44 -8.15 7.46
N PRO A 112 13.54 -7.52 6.67
CA PRO A 112 12.98 -8.17 5.50
C PRO A 112 14.07 -8.38 4.43
N ARG A 113 13.74 -9.10 3.37
CA ARG A 113 14.60 -9.14 2.19
C ARG A 113 14.59 -7.78 1.50
N VAL A 114 15.71 -7.07 1.56
CA VAL A 114 15.86 -5.73 0.97
C VAL A 114 16.43 -5.81 -0.44
N LEU A 115 15.67 -5.32 -1.42
CA LEU A 115 16.11 -5.08 -2.79
C LEU A 115 16.40 -3.59 -2.96
N GLN A 116 17.66 -3.19 -2.86
CA GLN A 116 18.09 -1.82 -3.15
C GLN A 116 18.29 -1.65 -4.66
N ALA A 117 17.21 -1.40 -5.38
CA ALA A 117 17.18 -1.31 -6.83
C ALA A 117 15.89 -0.63 -7.33
N SER A 118 15.87 -0.29 -8.62
CA SER A 118 14.60 0.01 -9.31
C SER A 118 13.66 -1.19 -9.20
N THR A 119 12.37 -0.91 -9.01
CA THR A 119 11.28 -1.90 -8.97
C THR A 119 11.19 -2.76 -10.24
N SER A 120 11.83 -2.35 -11.34
CA SER A 120 11.99 -3.16 -12.56
C SER A 120 12.69 -4.51 -12.33
N VAL A 121 13.39 -4.71 -11.22
CA VAL A 121 13.99 -6.02 -10.87
C VAL A 121 12.99 -7.00 -10.25
N VAL A 122 11.85 -6.51 -9.74
CA VAL A 122 10.87 -7.32 -8.99
C VAL A 122 10.42 -8.57 -9.75
N PRO A 123 10.10 -8.54 -11.06
CA PRO A 123 9.71 -9.74 -11.82
C PRO A 123 10.78 -10.85 -11.86
N HIS A 124 12.06 -10.53 -11.58
CA HIS A 124 13.17 -11.48 -11.56
C HIS A 124 13.53 -11.93 -10.14
N GLU A 125 13.22 -11.10 -9.15
CA GLU A 125 13.61 -11.30 -7.76
C GLU A 125 12.47 -11.88 -6.90
N VAL A 126 11.21 -11.71 -7.30
CA VAL A 126 10.03 -12.21 -6.57
C VAL A 126 9.39 -13.35 -7.36
N ALA A 127 9.10 -14.45 -6.68
CA ALA A 127 8.50 -15.60 -7.32
C ALA A 127 7.07 -15.26 -7.82
N PRO A 128 6.68 -15.69 -9.04
CA PRO A 128 5.32 -15.50 -9.51
C PRO A 128 4.29 -16.16 -8.60
N ALA A 129 3.14 -15.52 -8.41
CA ALA A 129 2.03 -15.97 -7.57
C ALA A 129 2.48 -16.45 -6.18
N SER A 130 3.36 -15.69 -5.53
CA SER A 130 3.86 -15.98 -4.18
C SER A 130 3.27 -15.05 -3.12
N CYS A 131 2.94 -13.81 -3.48
CA CYS A 131 2.56 -12.78 -2.52
C CYS A 131 1.06 -12.80 -2.22
N ARG A 132 0.67 -12.78 -0.94
CA ARG A 132 -0.74 -12.57 -0.56
C ARG A 132 -1.11 -11.09 -0.43
N PHE A 133 -0.11 -10.21 -0.29
CA PHE A 133 -0.30 -8.77 -0.16
C PHE A 133 0.85 -8.04 -0.84
N VAL A 134 0.52 -7.11 -1.74
CA VAL A 134 1.48 -6.27 -2.47
C VAL A 134 1.12 -4.80 -2.28
N HIS A 135 2.06 -4.00 -1.80
CA HIS A 135 1.92 -2.53 -1.66
C HIS A 135 2.80 -1.82 -2.71
N ILE A 136 2.23 -0.87 -3.44
CA ILE A 136 2.91 -0.08 -4.47
C ILE A 136 2.85 1.40 -4.07
N ASP A 137 4.02 1.98 -3.77
CA ASP A 137 4.25 3.34 -3.28
C ASP A 137 5.63 3.87 -3.74
N ALA A 138 6.07 3.49 -4.95
CA ALA A 138 7.45 3.74 -5.41
C ALA A 138 7.61 5.06 -6.19
N SER A 139 6.98 5.19 -7.36
CA SER A 139 7.10 6.36 -8.24
C SER A 139 5.74 6.94 -8.53
N HIS A 140 5.70 8.23 -8.88
CA HIS A 140 4.48 8.93 -9.28
C HIS A 140 4.29 9.05 -10.80
N LEU A 141 5.23 8.53 -11.58
CA LEU A 141 5.22 8.58 -13.04
C LEU A 141 4.49 7.38 -13.63
N TYR A 142 3.64 7.62 -14.61
CA TYR A 142 2.77 6.61 -15.22
C TYR A 142 3.54 5.38 -15.70
N GLU A 143 4.67 5.57 -16.38
CA GLU A 143 5.47 4.50 -16.98
C GLU A 143 6.04 3.55 -15.91
N HIS A 144 6.46 4.07 -14.77
CA HIS A 144 6.94 3.27 -13.64
C HIS A 144 5.79 2.57 -12.95
N VAL A 145 4.72 3.28 -12.62
CA VAL A 145 3.55 2.72 -11.92
C VAL A 145 2.91 1.60 -12.75
N SER A 146 2.78 1.78 -14.07
CA SER A 146 2.24 0.74 -14.96
C SER A 146 3.10 -0.53 -14.94
N GLY A 147 4.43 -0.36 -14.94
CA GLY A 147 5.39 -1.47 -14.77
C GLY A 147 5.27 -2.15 -13.41
N ASP A 148 5.13 -1.38 -12.34
CA ASP A 148 4.98 -1.89 -10.97
C ASP A 148 3.66 -2.66 -10.81
N ILE A 149 2.56 -2.18 -11.39
CA ILE A 149 1.28 -2.89 -11.39
C ILE A 149 1.40 -4.21 -12.16
N ALA A 150 2.11 -4.23 -13.28
CA ALA A 150 2.35 -5.47 -14.03
C ALA A 150 3.18 -6.46 -13.21
N ALA A 151 4.25 -6.00 -12.54
CA ALA A 151 5.05 -6.83 -11.64
C ALA A 151 4.21 -7.36 -10.46
N ALA A 152 3.38 -6.51 -9.85
CA ALA A 152 2.47 -6.90 -8.77
C ALA A 152 1.46 -7.95 -9.22
N ARG A 153 0.91 -7.82 -10.44
CA ARG A 153 0.00 -8.81 -11.03
C ARG A 153 0.63 -10.19 -11.16
N ASP A 154 1.90 -10.25 -11.57
CA ASP A 154 2.62 -11.51 -11.73
C ASP A 154 3.02 -12.10 -10.36
N ALA A 155 3.36 -11.26 -9.38
CA ALA A 155 3.78 -11.67 -8.05
C ALA A 155 2.61 -12.11 -7.14
N VAL A 156 1.44 -11.49 -7.28
CA VAL A 156 0.31 -11.71 -6.37
C VAL A 156 -0.39 -13.05 -6.61
N LEU A 157 -0.77 -13.72 -5.53
CA LEU A 157 -1.62 -14.90 -5.54
C LEU A 157 -2.98 -14.57 -6.16
N PRO A 158 -3.69 -15.56 -6.76
CA PRO A 158 -5.05 -15.35 -7.28
C PRO A 158 -6.05 -14.82 -6.23
N THR A 159 -5.82 -15.10 -4.95
CA THR A 159 -6.61 -14.62 -3.80
C THR A 159 -5.96 -13.43 -3.08
N GLY A 160 -4.81 -12.96 -3.56
CA GLY A 160 -4.05 -11.89 -2.93
C GLY A 160 -4.62 -10.50 -3.24
N LEU A 161 -4.05 -9.53 -2.53
CA LEU A 161 -4.46 -8.13 -2.56
C LEU A 161 -3.31 -7.27 -3.08
N VAL A 162 -3.67 -6.23 -3.85
CA VAL A 162 -2.76 -5.15 -4.24
C VAL A 162 -3.28 -3.83 -3.69
N VAL A 163 -2.38 -3.02 -3.16
CA VAL A 163 -2.65 -1.67 -2.67
C VAL A 163 -1.78 -0.70 -3.43
N LEU A 164 -2.39 0.36 -3.98
CA LEU A 164 -1.70 1.41 -4.70
C LEU A 164 -1.87 2.73 -3.95
N ASP A 165 -0.76 3.37 -3.61
CA ASP A 165 -0.77 4.66 -2.93
C ASP A 165 -1.08 5.80 -3.91
N ASP A 166 -1.44 6.96 -3.37
CA ASP A 166 -1.61 8.24 -4.07
C ASP A 166 -2.46 8.24 -5.37
N PHE A 167 -3.33 7.26 -5.59
CA PHE A 167 -4.12 7.11 -6.82
C PHE A 167 -5.09 8.29 -7.10
N ARG A 168 -5.29 9.18 -6.12
CA ARG A 168 -6.14 10.38 -6.21
C ARG A 168 -5.38 11.68 -5.96
N ALA A 169 -4.11 11.64 -5.61
CA ALA A 169 -3.39 12.86 -5.26
C ALA A 169 -3.22 13.74 -6.51
N LYS A 170 -3.53 15.03 -6.38
CA LYS A 170 -3.51 15.99 -7.51
C LYS A 170 -2.15 16.04 -8.22
N HIS A 171 -1.07 15.79 -7.49
CA HIS A 171 0.30 15.89 -7.97
C HIS A 171 0.83 14.58 -8.59
N THR A 172 0.06 13.48 -8.53
CA THR A 172 0.44 12.13 -8.99
C THR A 172 -0.53 11.59 -10.07
N PRO A 173 -0.90 12.38 -11.11
CA PRO A 173 -1.90 11.93 -12.10
C PRO A 173 -1.49 10.66 -12.85
N GLY A 174 -0.18 10.36 -12.93
CA GLY A 174 0.33 9.12 -13.52
C GLY A 174 -0.15 7.87 -12.78
N VAL A 175 -0.20 7.94 -11.44
CA VAL A 175 -0.68 6.85 -10.59
C VAL A 175 -2.17 6.60 -10.82
N ALA A 176 -2.96 7.68 -10.86
CA ALA A 176 -4.40 7.61 -11.16
C ALA A 176 -4.64 6.96 -12.53
N MET A 177 -3.91 7.40 -13.57
CA MET A 177 -4.04 6.86 -14.92
C MET A 177 -3.72 5.37 -14.98
N ALA A 178 -2.57 4.95 -14.43
CA ALA A 178 -2.16 3.54 -14.44
C ALA A 178 -3.13 2.64 -13.65
N THR A 179 -3.60 3.12 -12.49
CA THR A 179 -4.57 2.40 -11.65
C THR A 179 -5.88 2.14 -12.41
N TRP A 180 -6.51 3.20 -12.93
CA TRP A 180 -7.81 3.07 -13.59
C TRP A 180 -7.72 2.42 -14.97
N GLU A 181 -6.62 2.60 -15.70
CA GLU A 181 -6.33 1.83 -16.91
C GLU A 181 -6.30 0.33 -16.59
N THR A 182 -5.62 -0.06 -15.51
CA THR A 182 -5.55 -1.47 -15.10
C THR A 182 -6.91 -2.03 -14.72
N VAL A 183 -7.76 -1.23 -14.06
CA VAL A 183 -9.15 -1.63 -13.76
C VAL A 183 -9.92 -1.90 -15.06
N LEU A 184 -9.86 -0.96 -16.01
CA LEU A 184 -10.67 -1.01 -17.23
C LEU A 184 -10.17 -2.01 -18.27
N LEU A 185 -8.85 -2.18 -18.39
CA LEU A 185 -8.22 -2.92 -19.48
C LEU A 185 -7.50 -4.19 -19.05
N HIS A 186 -7.11 -4.29 -17.77
CA HIS A 186 -6.25 -5.38 -17.28
C HIS A 186 -6.86 -6.20 -16.13
N GLY A 187 -8.14 -5.97 -15.83
CA GLY A 187 -8.94 -6.83 -14.98
C GLY A 187 -8.68 -6.70 -13.48
N LEU A 188 -7.99 -5.64 -13.05
CA LEU A 188 -7.90 -5.32 -11.62
C LEU A 188 -9.30 -4.94 -11.12
N ARG A 189 -9.77 -5.58 -10.05
CA ARG A 189 -11.09 -5.34 -9.49
C ARG A 189 -10.95 -4.55 -8.19
N PRO A 190 -11.56 -3.35 -8.09
CA PRO A 190 -11.54 -2.58 -6.86
C PRO A 190 -12.25 -3.34 -5.72
N ILE A 191 -11.67 -3.31 -4.53
CA ILE A 191 -12.30 -3.75 -3.29
C ILE A 191 -12.79 -2.52 -2.55
N CYS A 192 -11.86 -1.64 -2.16
CA CYS A 192 -12.17 -0.40 -1.49
C CYS A 192 -11.20 0.72 -1.84
N LEU A 193 -11.63 1.96 -1.58
CA LEU A 193 -10.83 3.17 -1.69
C LEU A 193 -10.84 3.89 -0.34
N SER A 194 -9.66 4.27 0.14
CA SER A 194 -9.51 5.33 1.14
C SER A 194 -9.28 6.68 0.45
N GLU A 195 -8.94 7.73 1.21
CA GLU A 195 -8.57 9.02 0.60
C GLU A 195 -7.32 8.86 -0.28
N ASP A 196 -6.30 8.20 0.25
CA ASP A 196 -4.97 8.10 -0.36
C ASP A 196 -4.75 6.79 -1.13
N LYS A 197 -5.39 5.67 -0.73
CA LYS A 197 -5.07 4.33 -1.25
C LYS A 197 -6.21 3.66 -2.01
N PHE A 198 -5.84 2.98 -3.10
CA PHE A 198 -6.69 2.04 -3.83
C PHE A 198 -6.37 0.61 -3.38
N TYR A 199 -7.38 -0.16 -2.99
CA TYR A 199 -7.25 -1.58 -2.65
C TYR A 199 -7.97 -2.42 -3.70
N GLY A 200 -7.30 -3.42 -4.26
CA GLY A 200 -7.87 -4.27 -5.30
C GLY A 200 -7.35 -5.71 -5.29
N THR A 201 -7.95 -6.52 -6.16
CA THR A 201 -7.54 -7.90 -6.42
C THR A 201 -7.84 -8.27 -7.87
N TRP A 202 -7.12 -9.25 -8.43
CA TRP A 202 -7.50 -9.89 -9.69
C TRP A 202 -8.49 -11.07 -9.49
N GLY A 203 -8.72 -11.48 -8.25
CA GLY A 203 -9.66 -12.53 -7.88
C GLY A 203 -11.12 -12.07 -7.82
N ASP A 204 -11.91 -12.73 -6.98
CA ASP A 204 -13.28 -12.30 -6.69
C ASP A 204 -13.28 -11.31 -5.50
N PRO A 205 -13.64 -10.02 -5.70
CA PRO A 205 -13.68 -9.05 -4.63
C PRO A 205 -14.91 -9.21 -3.72
N GLU A 206 -15.97 -9.90 -4.14
CA GLU A 206 -17.26 -9.88 -3.45
C GLU A 206 -17.17 -10.38 -1.99
N PRO A 207 -16.52 -11.52 -1.68
CA PRO A 207 -16.45 -12.00 -0.29
C PRO A 207 -15.72 -11.02 0.64
N VAL A 208 -14.61 -10.44 0.19
CA VAL A 208 -13.86 -9.48 1.00
C VAL A 208 -14.59 -8.14 1.12
N GLN A 209 -15.32 -7.72 0.09
CA GLN A 209 -16.17 -6.53 0.16
C GLN A 209 -17.31 -6.69 1.17
N GLU A 210 -18.00 -7.83 1.19
CA GLU A 210 -19.07 -8.07 2.18
C GLU A 210 -18.56 -8.04 3.62
N GLU A 211 -17.44 -8.71 3.89
CA GLU A 211 -16.81 -8.71 5.21
C GLU A 211 -16.30 -7.31 5.59
N LEU A 212 -15.73 -6.56 4.65
CA LEU A 212 -15.26 -5.18 4.88
C LEU A 212 -16.44 -4.24 5.20
N VAL A 213 -17.53 -4.36 4.46
CA VAL A 213 -18.75 -3.56 4.69
C VAL A 213 -19.34 -3.86 6.07
N ALA A 214 -19.35 -5.13 6.49
CA ALA A 214 -19.80 -5.50 7.82
C ALA A 214 -18.93 -4.83 8.90
N MET A 215 -17.61 -4.92 8.78
CA MET A 215 -16.68 -4.27 9.71
C MET A 215 -16.84 -2.74 9.74
N LEU A 216 -16.92 -2.08 8.58
CA LEU A 216 -17.03 -0.62 8.51
C LEU A 216 -18.37 -0.09 9.05
N ARG A 217 -19.44 -0.89 9.01
CA ARG A 217 -20.73 -0.53 9.64
C ARG A 217 -20.65 -0.47 11.16
N GLU A 218 -19.74 -1.20 11.78
CA GLU A 218 -19.51 -1.20 13.23
C GLU A 218 -18.61 -0.05 13.67
N ARG A 219 -17.97 0.65 12.73
CA ARG A 219 -17.13 1.82 13.00
C ARG A 219 -17.92 3.13 12.98
N HIS A 220 -17.55 4.02 13.90
CA HIS A 220 -18.16 5.34 14.07
C HIS A 220 -17.20 6.49 13.77
N ASP A 221 -15.95 6.18 13.45
CA ASP A 221 -14.87 7.12 13.18
C ASP A 221 -14.55 7.26 11.68
N CYS A 222 -15.16 6.44 10.83
CA CYS A 222 -15.02 6.50 9.38
C CYS A 222 -16.38 6.47 8.66
N SER A 223 -16.43 7.05 7.48
CA SER A 223 -17.56 6.98 6.57
C SER A 223 -17.62 5.62 5.86
N LEU A 224 -18.80 5.25 5.38
CA LEU A 224 -18.99 4.09 4.51
C LEU A 224 -19.94 4.47 3.38
N THR A 225 -19.44 4.44 2.14
CA THR A 225 -20.24 4.62 0.93
C THR A 225 -20.03 3.43 0.01
N LEU A 226 -21.12 2.98 -0.64
CA LEU A 226 -21.08 1.99 -1.70
C LEU A 226 -21.41 2.67 -3.01
N GLU A 227 -20.54 2.52 -3.99
CA GLU A 227 -20.70 3.10 -5.32
C GLU A 227 -20.56 2.03 -6.39
N VAL A 228 -21.25 2.21 -7.52
CA VAL A 228 -21.03 1.40 -8.72
C VAL A 228 -20.44 2.29 -9.80
N ALA A 229 -19.22 1.97 -10.22
CA ALA A 229 -18.50 2.70 -11.26
C ALA A 229 -17.81 1.72 -12.21
N GLY A 230 -17.93 1.94 -13.52
CA GLY A 230 -17.31 1.07 -14.53
C GLY A 230 -17.75 -0.40 -14.47
N GLY A 231 -18.93 -0.70 -13.90
CA GLY A 231 -19.38 -2.08 -13.67
C GLY A 231 -18.82 -2.76 -12.42
N HIS A 232 -18.05 -2.04 -11.60
CA HIS A 232 -17.52 -2.52 -10.33
C HIS A 232 -18.30 -1.92 -9.17
N ARG A 233 -18.64 -2.74 -8.17
CA ARG A 233 -18.96 -2.25 -6.84
C ARG A 233 -17.68 -1.80 -6.17
N ILE A 234 -17.69 -0.62 -5.56
CA ILE A 234 -16.54 -0.01 -4.90
C ILE A 234 -16.97 0.43 -3.50
N VAL A 235 -16.29 -0.09 -2.49
CA VAL A 235 -16.44 0.38 -1.10
C VAL A 235 -15.58 1.64 -0.95
N ARG A 236 -16.15 2.72 -0.42
CA ARG A 236 -15.41 3.94 -0.14
C ARG A 236 -15.50 4.26 1.34
N THR A 237 -14.37 4.59 1.93
CA THR A 237 -14.28 4.98 3.33
C THR A 237 -13.28 6.11 3.51
N ASP A 238 -13.53 6.98 4.47
CA ASP A 238 -12.66 8.11 4.80
C ASP A 238 -12.87 8.42 6.29
N MET A 239 -11.86 8.98 6.94
CA MET A 239 -11.98 9.40 8.33
C MET A 239 -13.03 10.49 8.45
N LEU A 240 -13.92 10.37 9.42
CA LEU A 240 -14.84 11.45 9.73
C LEU A 240 -14.05 12.57 10.39
N GLY A 241 -14.06 13.75 9.78
CA GLY A 241 -13.57 14.96 10.44
C GLY A 241 -14.31 15.17 11.76
N ALA A 242 -13.65 15.76 12.76
CA ALA A 242 -14.24 16.02 14.06
C ALA A 242 -15.57 16.81 13.92
N GLY A 243 -16.71 16.10 13.99
CA GLY A 243 -18.06 16.67 13.84
C GLY A 243 -18.90 16.17 12.65
N ALA A 244 -18.39 15.30 11.78
CA ALA A 244 -19.18 14.72 10.68
C ALA A 244 -20.04 13.54 11.18
N GLN A 245 -21.37 13.63 11.03
CA GLN A 245 -22.31 12.54 11.34
C GLN A 245 -22.40 11.56 10.16
N HIS A 246 -22.58 10.27 10.48
CA HIS A 246 -22.84 9.18 9.54
C HIS A 246 -24.01 9.53 8.61
N THR A 247 -23.72 9.79 7.32
CA THR A 247 -24.78 9.84 6.30
C THR A 247 -25.01 8.44 5.75
N THR A 248 -25.98 7.73 6.31
CA THR A 248 -26.51 6.52 5.67
C THR A 248 -27.23 6.94 4.39
N ALA A 249 -26.70 6.56 3.22
CA ALA A 249 -27.40 6.75 1.95
C ALA A 249 -28.73 5.94 1.95
N PRO A 250 -29.81 6.46 1.35
CA PRO A 250 -31.08 5.75 1.31
C PRO A 250 -31.00 4.54 0.39
N SER A 251 -31.54 3.42 0.87
CA SER A 251 -31.78 2.21 0.08
C SER A 251 -32.67 2.54 -1.13
N SER A 252 -32.12 2.41 -2.34
CA SER A 252 -32.89 2.48 -3.58
C SER A 252 -33.68 1.18 -3.79
N HIS A 253 -35.00 1.32 -3.89
CA HIS A 253 -35.94 0.30 -4.39
C HIS A 253 -35.77 0.08 -5.90
#